data_AF-D0LNF7-F1
#
_entry.id   AF-D0LNF7-F1
#
_cell.length_a   1.000
_cell.length_b   1.000
_cell.length_c   1.000
_cell.angle_alpha   90.00
_cell.angle_beta   90.00
_cell.angle_gamma   90.00
#
_symmetry.space_group_name_H-M   'P 1'
#
loop_
_entity.id
_entity.type
_entity.pdbx_description
1 polymer ?
#
loop_
_entity_poly.entity_id
_entity_poly.type
_entity_poly.pdbx_seq_one_letter_code
_entity_poly.pdbx_strand_id
1 'polypeptide(L)'
;MWFTIHVFMSDVDRLRPTATATSRCSGWLRVESWRELVSSWVAAQPTASNPAGLTRVREQIRARLERLGFRVHVHGEQETAPILIALRPPERTASWVGLYAHYDVEEVADGAEGWSSEPFTTRVGQGRIYGRGVGDDLGPLALRLVALEEARASDRESGDEPSHARAAREPDAFPGLLWVIQGEEELGSPWAHRLFPQLALPSVALWLEETGYFESDGTQRLLARRIPARLRSVLAHLTEVAGHEAREVRVHDRYLNKAFGASNCPFLTHLVGETPYLAIGPNDTQTRIHGPDESLPLDTLKLSADQFMAVLNEVARCT
;
A
#
# COMPACT_ATOMS: atom_id res chain seq x y z
N MET A 1 -9.80 20.97 69.34
CA MET A 1 -10.64 19.78 69.58
C MET A 1 -11.86 19.90 68.70
N TRP A 2 -11.80 19.36 67.48
CA TRP A 2 -12.93 19.25 66.57
C TRP A 2 -12.78 17.92 65.82
N PHE A 3 -13.75 17.04 66.04
CA PHE A 3 -13.79 15.67 65.57
C PHE A 3 -14.07 15.62 64.07
N THR A 4 -13.27 14.84 63.33
CA THR A 4 -13.56 14.46 61.93
C THR A 4 -14.52 13.28 61.93
N ILE A 5 -15.70 13.47 61.34
CA ILE A 5 -16.73 12.45 61.16
C ILE A 5 -16.36 11.58 59.95
N HIS A 6 -16.21 10.28 60.18
CA HIS A 6 -16.14 9.27 59.12
C HIS A 6 -17.54 9.02 58.56
N VAL A 7 -17.71 9.22 57.25
CA VAL A 7 -18.89 8.75 56.51
C VAL A 7 -18.47 7.54 55.69
N PHE A 8 -19.03 6.38 56.05
CA PHE A 8 -19.11 5.19 55.22
C PHE A 8 -20.03 5.48 54.02
N MET A 9 -19.55 5.23 52.80
CA MET A 9 -20.41 5.06 51.64
C MET A 9 -20.33 3.61 51.17
N SER A 10 -21.51 3.05 51.03
CA SER A 10 -21.87 1.65 50.78
C SER A 10 -21.57 1.18 49.35
N ASP A 11 -21.36 -0.13 49.25
CA ASP A 11 -21.38 -0.92 48.02
C ASP A 11 -22.59 -0.60 47.14
N VAL A 12 -22.32 -0.24 45.88
CA VAL A 12 -23.27 -0.34 44.77
C VAL A 12 -22.54 -0.92 43.58
N ASP A 13 -23.08 -2.04 43.12
CA ASP A 13 -22.77 -2.80 41.91
C ASP A 13 -22.18 -1.97 40.75
N ARG A 14 -21.01 -2.39 40.28
CA ARG A 14 -20.70 -2.39 38.84
C ARG A 14 -20.17 -3.75 38.44
N LEU A 15 -21.11 -4.56 37.97
CA LEU A 15 -20.92 -5.72 37.13
C LEU A 15 -19.77 -5.49 36.13
N ARG A 16 -18.72 -6.30 36.26
CA ARG A 16 -17.72 -6.47 35.20
C ARG A 16 -18.42 -7.13 34.01
N PRO A 17 -18.34 -6.60 32.78
CA PRO A 17 -18.73 -7.38 31.62
C PRO A 17 -17.74 -8.52 31.47
N THR A 18 -18.19 -9.74 31.75
CA THR A 18 -17.55 -10.95 31.24
C THR A 18 -17.58 -10.85 29.72
N ALA A 19 -16.40 -10.74 29.12
CA ALA A 19 -16.23 -10.76 27.67
C ALA A 19 -16.73 -12.12 27.14
N THR A 20 -17.99 -12.17 26.72
CA THR A 20 -18.48 -13.22 25.85
C THR A 20 -17.75 -13.07 24.53
N ALA A 21 -17.03 -14.12 24.14
CA ALA A 21 -16.34 -14.25 22.86
C ALA A 21 -17.32 -14.00 21.71
N THR A 22 -17.35 -12.76 21.23
CA THR A 22 -17.87 -12.44 19.90
C THR A 22 -16.81 -12.88 18.90
N SER A 23 -17.20 -13.70 17.92
CA SER A 23 -16.35 -14.09 16.81
C SER A 23 -15.81 -12.84 16.11
N ARG A 24 -14.55 -12.50 16.37
CA ARG A 24 -13.83 -11.45 15.65
C ARG A 24 -13.51 -12.01 14.27
N CYS A 25 -14.36 -11.75 13.28
CA CYS A 25 -13.87 -11.72 11.91
C CYS A 25 -12.82 -10.61 11.84
N SER A 26 -11.61 -11.01 11.44
CA SER A 26 -10.36 -10.25 11.44
C SER A 26 -10.37 -9.13 10.41
N GLY A 27 -10.92 -7.96 10.74
CA GLY A 27 -10.72 -6.75 9.95
C GLY A 27 -9.31 -6.18 10.14
N TRP A 28 -8.76 -5.55 9.10
CA TRP A 28 -7.55 -4.74 9.24
C TRP A 28 -7.83 -3.55 10.15
N LEU A 29 -7.03 -3.37 11.21
CA LEU A 29 -7.25 -2.34 12.25
C LEU A 29 -7.34 -0.93 11.66
N ARG A 30 -6.61 -0.69 10.56
CA ARG A 30 -6.52 0.61 9.89
C ARG A 30 -7.43 0.75 8.68
N VAL A 31 -8.38 -0.16 8.46
CA VAL A 31 -9.29 -0.09 7.30
C VAL A 31 -10.02 1.23 7.20
N GLU A 32 -10.42 1.84 8.32
CA GLU A 32 -11.12 3.12 8.30
C GLU A 32 -10.19 4.29 7.95
N SER A 33 -8.98 4.31 8.50
CA SER A 33 -7.95 5.31 8.12
C SER A 33 -7.57 5.21 6.64
N TRP A 34 -7.52 3.98 6.10
CA TRP A 34 -7.33 3.75 4.68
C TRP A 34 -8.50 4.26 3.85
N ARG A 35 -9.75 3.96 4.25
CA ARG A 35 -10.96 4.45 3.57
C ARG A 35 -11.00 5.96 3.52
N GLU A 36 -10.81 6.64 4.65
CA GLU A 36 -10.79 8.11 4.72
C GLU A 36 -9.75 8.71 3.77
N LEU A 37 -8.55 8.10 3.71
CA LEU A 37 -7.48 8.54 2.82
C LEU A 37 -7.87 8.38 1.35
N VAL A 38 -8.31 7.18 0.95
CA VAL A 38 -8.74 6.89 -0.42
C VAL A 38 -9.90 7.79 -0.82
N SER A 39 -10.91 7.95 0.03
CA SER A 39 -12.03 8.87 -0.18
C SER A 39 -11.57 10.30 -0.41
N SER A 40 -10.60 10.79 0.37
CA SER A 40 -10.04 12.12 0.17
C SER A 40 -9.27 12.26 -1.15
N TRP A 41 -8.60 11.20 -1.62
CA TRP A 41 -7.84 11.24 -2.87
C TRP A 41 -8.75 11.14 -4.10
N VAL A 42 -9.72 10.24 -4.07
CA VAL A 42 -10.75 10.12 -5.11
C VAL A 42 -11.51 11.43 -5.25
N ALA A 43 -11.92 12.05 -4.14
CA ALA A 43 -12.60 13.34 -4.14
C ALA A 43 -11.73 14.51 -4.65
N ALA A 44 -10.40 14.36 -4.64
CA ALA A 44 -9.50 15.35 -5.20
C ALA A 44 -9.44 15.29 -6.74
N GLN A 45 -9.91 14.20 -7.36
CA GLN A 45 -9.92 13.99 -8.81
C GLN A 45 -8.55 14.25 -9.45
N PRO A 46 -7.49 13.47 -9.11
CA PRO A 46 -6.15 13.70 -9.61
C PRO A 46 -6.02 13.24 -11.08
N THR A 47 -6.77 13.86 -11.98
CA THR A 47 -6.73 13.59 -13.42
C THR A 47 -5.86 14.59 -14.15
N ALA A 48 -5.51 14.29 -15.40
CA ALA A 48 -4.74 15.20 -16.27
C ALA A 48 -5.43 16.55 -16.46
N SER A 49 -6.76 16.56 -16.59
CA SER A 49 -7.58 17.76 -16.71
C SER A 49 -7.74 18.53 -15.39
N ASN A 50 -7.32 17.98 -14.25
CA ASN A 50 -7.37 18.63 -12.95
C ASN A 50 -5.99 18.68 -12.23
N PRO A 51 -5.08 19.57 -12.65
CA PRO A 51 -3.78 19.76 -12.01
C PRO A 51 -3.82 20.12 -10.52
N ALA A 52 -4.89 20.75 -10.05
CA ALA A 52 -5.09 21.06 -8.64
C ALA A 52 -5.32 19.78 -7.81
N GLY A 53 -6.08 18.83 -8.36
CA GLY A 53 -6.28 17.49 -7.80
C GLY A 53 -4.96 16.72 -7.69
N LEU A 54 -4.21 16.65 -8.78
CA LEU A 54 -2.87 16.04 -8.83
C LEU A 54 -1.95 16.64 -7.77
N THR A 55 -1.88 17.97 -7.69
CA THR A 55 -1.07 18.68 -6.69
C THR A 55 -1.49 18.33 -5.26
N ARG A 56 -2.80 18.32 -4.98
CA ARG A 56 -3.33 18.00 -3.66
C ARG A 56 -2.94 16.59 -3.21
N VAL A 57 -3.14 15.59 -4.07
CA VAL A 57 -2.80 14.19 -3.75
C VAL A 57 -1.29 14.03 -3.58
N ARG A 58 -0.48 14.58 -4.49
CA ARG A 58 0.99 14.56 -4.41
C ARG A 58 1.51 15.11 -3.07
N GLU A 59 1.03 16.28 -2.64
CA GLU A 59 1.49 16.89 -1.38
C GLU A 59 1.07 16.07 -0.16
N GLN A 60 -0.11 15.43 -0.19
CA GLN A 60 -0.51 14.51 0.89
C GLN A 60 0.38 13.26 0.94
N ILE A 61 0.70 12.66 -0.21
CA ILE A 61 1.64 11.53 -0.32
C ILE A 61 3.01 11.94 0.22
N ARG A 62 3.56 13.04 -0.27
CA ARG A 62 4.86 13.57 0.16
C ARG A 62 4.91 13.76 1.68
N ALA A 63 3.92 14.44 2.26
CA ALA A 63 3.89 14.70 3.70
C ALA A 63 3.82 13.41 4.53
N ARG A 64 3.12 12.38 4.04
CA ARG A 64 3.07 11.05 4.69
C ARG A 64 4.41 10.33 4.61
N LEU A 65 5.03 10.31 3.44
CA LEU A 65 6.37 9.73 3.24
C LEU A 65 7.43 10.40 4.12
N GLU A 66 7.44 11.73 4.18
CA GLU A 66 8.36 12.48 5.06
C GLU A 66 8.09 12.12 6.55
N ARG A 67 6.82 12.02 6.95
CA ARG A 67 6.41 11.50 8.27
C ARG A 67 6.73 10.03 8.50
N LEU A 68 7.10 9.27 7.48
CA LEU A 68 7.61 7.88 7.56
C LEU A 68 9.15 7.81 7.51
N GLY A 69 9.82 8.96 7.48
CA GLY A 69 11.29 9.07 7.47
C GLY A 69 11.91 8.99 6.08
N PHE A 70 11.13 9.09 5.01
CA PHE A 70 11.67 9.17 3.65
C PHE A 70 12.21 10.57 3.37
N ARG A 71 13.31 10.64 2.62
CA ARG A 71 13.70 11.83 1.87
C ARG A 71 13.00 11.81 0.52
N VAL A 72 12.18 12.81 0.24
CA VAL A 72 11.35 12.87 -0.99
C VAL A 72 11.90 13.92 -1.94
N HIS A 73 12.22 13.51 -3.16
CA HIS A 73 12.58 14.38 -4.27
C HIS A 73 11.42 14.44 -5.26
N VAL A 74 11.02 15.65 -5.65
CA VAL A 74 9.95 15.89 -6.63
C VAL A 74 10.61 16.26 -7.97
N HIS A 75 10.31 15.50 -9.02
CA HIS A 75 10.84 15.72 -10.36
C HIS A 75 9.73 16.09 -11.34
N GLY A 76 9.71 17.35 -11.78
CA GLY A 76 8.71 17.92 -12.69
C GLY A 76 8.30 19.33 -12.29
N GLU A 77 7.79 20.12 -13.24
CA GLU A 77 7.25 21.47 -13.05
C GLU A 77 5.73 21.51 -13.30
N GLN A 78 5.08 22.68 -13.21
CA GLN A 78 3.62 22.85 -13.33
C GLN A 78 2.98 22.24 -14.60
N GLU A 79 3.74 22.07 -15.68
CA GLU A 79 3.28 21.49 -16.95
C GLU A 79 3.45 19.96 -17.05
N THR A 80 4.14 19.34 -16.10
CA THR A 80 4.29 17.87 -16.00
C THR A 80 3.63 17.40 -14.72
N ALA A 81 2.89 16.30 -14.73
CA ALA A 81 2.45 15.73 -13.48
C ALA A 81 3.67 15.09 -12.76
N PRO A 82 4.15 15.66 -11.62
CA PRO A 82 5.51 15.36 -11.16
C PRO A 82 5.68 13.96 -10.61
N ILE A 83 6.90 13.44 -10.71
CA ILE A 83 7.27 12.13 -10.17
C ILE A 83 7.92 12.32 -8.79
N LEU A 84 7.49 11.54 -7.80
CA LEU A 84 8.14 11.47 -6.50
C LEU A 84 9.16 10.33 -6.48
N ILE A 85 10.40 10.66 -6.09
CA ILE A 85 11.45 9.68 -5.75
C ILE A 85 11.69 9.79 -4.25
N ALA A 86 11.19 8.81 -3.50
CA ALA A 86 11.29 8.78 -2.04
C ALA A 86 12.28 7.69 -1.59
N LEU A 87 13.25 8.06 -0.76
CA LEU A 87 14.27 7.14 -0.25
C LEU A 87 14.24 7.09 1.27
N ARG A 88 14.18 5.87 1.81
CA ARG A 88 14.43 5.58 3.22
C ARG A 88 15.57 4.56 3.29
N PRO A 89 16.79 4.94 3.69
CA PRO A 89 17.92 4.01 3.71
C PRO A 89 17.71 2.86 4.70
N PRO A 90 18.34 1.69 4.49
CA PRO A 90 18.31 0.60 5.45
C PRO A 90 19.04 1.02 6.73
N GLU A 91 18.60 0.50 7.88
CA GLU A 91 19.27 0.76 9.16
C GLU A 91 20.39 -0.26 9.44
N ARG A 92 20.06 -1.56 9.30
CA ARG A 92 20.94 -2.68 9.69
C ARG A 92 21.15 -3.73 8.59
N THR A 93 20.65 -3.46 7.39
CA THR A 93 20.80 -4.34 6.20
C THR A 93 21.50 -3.61 5.05
N ALA A 94 21.90 -4.35 4.03
CA ALA A 94 22.31 -3.79 2.74
C ALA A 94 21.22 -3.86 1.67
N SER A 95 20.09 -4.50 1.97
CA SER A 95 19.01 -4.76 1.01
C SER A 95 18.17 -3.51 0.76
N TRP A 96 17.79 -3.30 -0.50
CA TRP A 96 16.79 -2.32 -0.90
C TRP A 96 15.60 -3.02 -1.56
N VAL A 97 14.40 -2.61 -1.19
CA VAL A 97 13.16 -2.92 -1.91
C VAL A 97 12.76 -1.68 -2.69
N GLY A 98 12.55 -1.85 -3.99
CA GLY A 98 11.96 -0.84 -4.85
C GLY A 98 10.45 -0.97 -4.84
N LEU A 99 9.72 0.13 -4.69
CA LEU A 99 8.26 0.22 -4.74
C LEU A 99 7.90 1.12 -5.92
N TYR A 100 6.93 0.71 -6.72
CA TYR A 100 6.41 1.50 -7.83
C TYR A 100 4.91 1.69 -7.69
N ALA A 101 4.46 2.91 -7.94
CA ALA A 101 3.09 3.40 -7.77
C ALA A 101 2.80 4.53 -8.75
N HIS A 102 1.53 4.93 -8.86
CA HIS A 102 1.16 6.23 -9.41
C HIS A 102 0.02 6.88 -8.63
N TYR A 103 -0.20 8.18 -8.86
CA TYR A 103 -1.24 8.94 -8.16
C TYR A 103 -2.19 9.70 -9.08
N ASP A 104 -1.92 9.73 -10.39
CA ASP A 104 -2.91 10.12 -11.38
C ASP A 104 -3.92 9.01 -11.62
N VAL A 105 -5.12 9.40 -12.05
CA VAL A 105 -6.20 8.48 -12.38
C VAL A 105 -6.77 8.82 -13.74
N GLU A 106 -7.22 7.78 -14.46
CA GLU A 106 -7.87 7.92 -15.75
C GLU A 106 -9.07 8.89 -15.69
N GLU A 107 -9.30 9.61 -16.78
CA GLU A 107 -10.47 10.48 -16.92
C GLU A 107 -11.79 9.68 -16.84
N VAL A 108 -12.88 10.38 -16.54
CA VAL A 108 -14.22 9.80 -16.65
C VAL A 108 -14.92 10.43 -17.84
N ALA A 109 -15.51 9.60 -18.69
CA ALA A 109 -16.28 10.06 -19.85
C ALA A 109 -17.40 11.04 -19.43
N ASP A 110 -17.73 11.96 -20.34
CA ASP A 110 -18.76 12.97 -20.12
C ASP A 110 -20.07 12.35 -19.60
N GLY A 111 -20.62 12.94 -18.54
CA GLY A 111 -21.87 12.47 -17.93
C GLY A 111 -21.75 11.18 -17.10
N ALA A 112 -20.54 10.67 -16.87
CA ALA A 112 -20.28 9.47 -16.08
C ALA A 112 -21.05 8.24 -16.57
N GLU A 113 -21.15 8.06 -17.90
CA GLU A 113 -21.91 6.96 -18.50
C GLU A 113 -21.48 5.60 -17.95
N GLY A 114 -22.48 4.78 -17.58
CA GLY A 114 -22.28 3.44 -17.04
C GLY A 114 -21.93 3.38 -15.55
N TRP A 115 -21.68 4.51 -14.88
CA TRP A 115 -21.46 4.53 -13.42
C TRP A 115 -22.79 4.46 -12.66
N SER A 116 -22.84 3.63 -11.63
CA SER A 116 -24.00 3.51 -10.74
C SER A 116 -24.02 4.59 -9.64
N SER A 117 -22.91 5.28 -9.43
CA SER A 117 -22.75 6.38 -8.48
C SER A 117 -21.68 7.36 -8.95
N GLU A 118 -21.69 8.59 -8.42
CA GLU A 118 -20.71 9.63 -8.75
C GLU A 118 -19.26 9.12 -8.67
N PRO A 119 -18.49 9.10 -9.77
CA PRO A 119 -17.17 8.43 -9.85
C PRO A 119 -16.16 8.93 -8.83
N PHE A 120 -16.19 10.24 -8.55
CA PHE A 120 -15.26 10.90 -7.64
C PHE A 120 -15.83 11.08 -6.22
N THR A 121 -16.91 10.38 -5.90
CA THR A 121 -17.42 10.26 -4.52
C THR A 121 -17.42 8.80 -4.15
N THR A 122 -16.51 8.39 -3.27
CA THR A 122 -16.42 6.98 -2.91
C THR A 122 -17.70 6.48 -2.25
N ARG A 123 -18.14 5.29 -2.64
CA ARG A 123 -19.30 4.61 -2.04
C ARG A 123 -18.85 3.26 -1.51
N VAL A 124 -19.27 2.90 -0.29
CA VAL A 124 -19.09 1.54 0.24
C VAL A 124 -20.38 0.76 0.08
N GLY A 125 -20.29 -0.48 -0.40
CA GLY A 125 -21.44 -1.37 -0.54
C GLY A 125 -21.01 -2.74 -1.04
N GLN A 126 -21.82 -3.76 -0.77
CA GLN A 126 -21.57 -5.14 -1.28
C GLN A 126 -20.15 -5.66 -0.97
N GLY A 127 -19.57 -5.26 0.17
CA GLY A 127 -18.21 -5.67 0.56
C GLY A 127 -17.08 -4.94 -0.19
N ARG A 128 -17.37 -3.86 -0.92
CA ARG A 128 -16.42 -3.12 -1.74
C ARG A 128 -16.46 -1.62 -1.47
N ILE A 129 -15.39 -0.93 -1.85
CA ILE A 129 -15.39 0.53 -2.04
C ILE A 129 -15.32 0.84 -3.53
N TYR A 130 -16.20 1.71 -4.01
CA TYR A 130 -16.32 2.12 -5.41
C TYR A 130 -15.81 3.55 -5.57
N GLY A 131 -15.18 3.85 -6.70
CA GLY A 131 -14.72 5.19 -7.07
C GLY A 131 -13.63 5.13 -8.14
N ARG A 132 -13.48 6.18 -8.95
CA ARG A 132 -12.40 6.26 -9.96
C ARG A 132 -11.04 6.26 -9.26
N GLY A 133 -10.17 5.34 -9.68
CA GLY A 133 -8.80 5.20 -9.23
C GLY A 133 -8.64 4.45 -7.91
N VAL A 134 -9.72 3.90 -7.34
CA VAL A 134 -9.60 3.09 -6.13
C VAL A 134 -8.82 1.80 -6.40
N GLY A 135 -8.95 1.19 -7.58
CA GLY A 135 -8.23 -0.01 -7.98
C GLY A 135 -6.90 0.25 -8.66
N ASP A 136 -6.76 1.40 -9.33
CA ASP A 136 -5.57 1.84 -10.07
C ASP A 136 -5.39 3.36 -9.96
N ASP A 137 -4.60 3.88 -9.02
CA ASP A 137 -3.77 3.17 -8.04
C ASP A 137 -3.84 3.79 -6.63
N LEU A 138 -4.84 4.63 -6.40
CA LEU A 138 -4.99 5.36 -5.14
C LEU A 138 -5.21 4.42 -3.94
N GLY A 139 -5.98 3.35 -4.13
CA GLY A 139 -6.27 2.37 -3.08
C GLY A 139 -5.04 1.55 -2.68
N PRO A 140 -4.37 0.85 -3.62
CA PRO A 140 -3.16 0.09 -3.32
C PRO A 140 -2.01 0.97 -2.79
N LEU A 141 -1.81 2.17 -3.33
CA LEU A 141 -0.85 3.15 -2.81
C LEU A 141 -1.14 3.53 -1.36
N ALA A 142 -2.39 3.90 -1.07
CA ALA A 142 -2.84 4.24 0.28
C ALA A 142 -2.65 3.07 1.24
N LEU A 143 -2.89 1.83 0.78
CA LEU A 143 -2.74 0.62 1.60
C LEU A 143 -1.31 0.47 2.09
N ARG A 144 -0.32 0.60 1.19
CA ARG A 144 1.10 0.51 1.55
C ARG A 144 1.54 1.62 2.50
N LEU A 145 1.08 2.85 2.28
CA LEU A 145 1.37 3.97 3.18
C LEU A 145 0.83 3.71 4.59
N VAL A 146 -0.44 3.31 4.69
CA VAL A 146 -1.09 3.06 5.98
C VAL A 146 -0.47 1.85 6.69
N ALA A 147 -0.06 0.80 5.96
CA ALA A 147 0.67 -0.33 6.54
C ALA A 147 2.02 0.09 7.15
N LEU A 148 2.78 0.95 6.47
CA LEU A 148 4.02 1.51 7.03
C LEU A 148 3.78 2.42 8.23
N GLU A 149 2.70 3.21 8.20
CA GLU A 149 2.28 4.08 9.32
C GLU A 149 1.89 3.24 10.54
N GLU A 150 1.18 2.12 10.34
CA GLU A 150 0.82 1.17 11.38
C GLU A 150 2.05 0.54 12.01
N ALA A 151 2.96 -0.02 11.20
CA ALA A 151 4.20 -0.62 11.68
C ALA A 151 5.02 0.36 12.54
N ARG A 152 5.15 1.62 12.09
CA ARG A 152 5.86 2.66 12.82
C ARG A 152 5.17 3.05 14.14
N ALA A 153 3.84 3.01 14.21
CA ALA A 153 3.11 3.32 15.44
C ALA A 153 3.32 2.23 16.49
N SER A 154 3.27 0.95 16.08
CA SER A 154 3.52 -0.19 16.97
C SER A 154 4.93 -0.19 17.57
N ASP A 155 5.93 0.26 16.81
CA ASP A 155 7.30 0.43 17.32
C ASP A 155 7.41 1.50 18.42
N ARG A 156 6.60 2.56 18.33
CA ARG A 156 6.59 3.65 19.33
C ARG A 156 5.87 3.24 20.60
N GLU A 157 4.75 2.53 20.50
CA GLU A 157 4.01 1.99 21.65
C GLU A 157 4.82 0.93 22.40
N SER A 158 5.62 0.13 21.67
CA SER A 158 6.59 -0.81 22.26
C SER A 158 7.80 -0.10 22.90
N GLY A 159 7.98 1.20 22.66
CA GLY A 159 9.08 2.02 23.16
C GLY A 159 9.05 2.31 24.66
N ASP A 160 7.93 2.01 25.35
CA ASP A 160 7.79 2.11 26.82
C ASP A 160 8.31 0.86 27.55
N GLU A 161 8.81 -0.16 26.84
CA GLU A 161 9.48 -1.30 27.47
C GLU A 161 10.91 -0.94 27.95
N PRO A 162 11.42 -1.55 29.05
CA PRO A 162 12.77 -1.34 29.52
C PRO A 162 13.81 -1.59 28.42
N SER A 163 14.80 -0.70 28.29
CA SER A 163 15.85 -0.72 27.25
C SER A 163 16.54 -2.09 27.05
N HIS A 164 16.64 -2.89 28.10
CA HIS A 164 17.25 -4.23 28.10
C HIS A 164 16.36 -5.30 27.42
N ALA A 165 15.03 -5.18 27.52
CA ALA A 165 14.09 -6.06 26.82
C ALA A 165 14.02 -5.71 25.32
N ARG A 166 14.13 -4.41 25.01
CA ARG A 166 14.21 -3.89 23.64
C ARG A 166 15.50 -4.26 22.91
N ALA A 167 16.61 -4.43 23.62
CA ALA A 167 17.87 -4.91 23.05
C ALA A 167 17.89 -6.43 22.79
N ALA A 168 17.00 -7.19 23.44
CA ALA A 168 16.85 -8.64 23.26
C ALA A 168 15.90 -9.00 22.10
N ARG A 169 14.99 -8.09 21.72
CA ARG A 169 14.40 -8.09 20.38
C ARG A 169 15.43 -7.47 19.47
N GLU A 170 16.11 -8.25 18.64
CA GLU A 170 16.76 -7.69 17.46
C GLU A 170 15.71 -6.80 16.76
N PRO A 171 15.87 -5.47 16.65
CA PRO A 171 14.94 -4.68 15.86
C PRO A 171 14.97 -5.33 14.48
N ASP A 172 13.83 -5.90 14.08
CA ASP A 172 13.68 -6.64 12.83
C ASP A 172 14.33 -5.79 11.76
N ALA A 173 15.40 -6.31 11.16
CA ALA A 173 16.18 -5.56 10.21
C ALA A 173 15.21 -5.14 9.09
N PHE A 174 15.04 -3.84 8.85
CA PHE A 174 14.13 -3.34 7.82
C PHE A 174 14.95 -2.99 6.56
N PRO A 175 14.49 -3.34 5.35
CA PRO A 175 15.25 -3.02 4.14
C PRO A 175 15.19 -1.51 3.86
N GLY A 176 16.14 -1.02 3.07
CA GLY A 176 16.02 0.28 2.45
C GLY A 176 14.80 0.29 1.53
N LEU A 177 14.05 1.38 1.52
CA LEU A 177 12.91 1.56 0.62
C LEU A 177 13.24 2.66 -0.38
N LEU A 178 13.13 2.32 -1.66
CA LEU A 178 13.06 3.26 -2.77
C LEU A 178 11.63 3.24 -3.29
N TRP A 179 10.89 4.34 -3.19
CA TRP A 179 9.55 4.45 -3.73
C TRP A 179 9.53 5.44 -4.89
N VAL A 180 9.15 4.96 -6.06
CA VAL A 180 8.94 5.75 -7.27
C VAL A 180 7.43 5.87 -7.48
N ILE A 181 6.91 7.10 -7.42
CA ILE A 181 5.47 7.37 -7.55
C ILE A 181 5.27 8.33 -8.72
N GLN A 182 4.66 7.86 -9.81
CA GLN A 182 4.40 8.66 -10.99
C GLN A 182 3.13 9.50 -10.87
N GLY A 183 3.08 10.60 -11.63
CA GLY A 183 1.89 11.44 -11.75
C GLY A 183 1.24 11.43 -13.13
N GLU A 184 1.75 10.65 -14.09
CA GLU A 184 1.22 10.58 -15.47
C GLU A 184 1.31 9.16 -16.03
N GLU A 185 1.08 8.15 -15.19
CA GLU A 185 1.08 6.74 -15.62
C GLU A 185 -0.01 6.51 -16.69
N GLU A 186 -1.19 7.07 -16.44
CA GLU A 186 -2.40 6.91 -17.27
C GLU A 186 -2.25 7.57 -18.65
N LEU A 187 -1.30 8.51 -18.78
CA LEU A 187 -0.99 9.22 -20.02
C LEU A 187 0.16 8.59 -20.82
N GLY A 188 0.61 7.40 -20.44
CA GLY A 188 1.73 6.71 -21.09
C GLY A 188 3.12 7.23 -20.70
N SER A 189 3.19 8.07 -19.66
CA SER A 189 4.42 8.40 -18.92
C SER A 189 5.60 9.00 -19.74
N PRO A 190 5.38 9.97 -20.64
CA PRO A 190 6.45 10.55 -21.46
C PRO A 190 7.60 11.17 -20.64
N TRP A 191 7.31 11.77 -19.48
CA TRP A 191 8.31 12.31 -18.57
C TRP A 191 9.12 11.22 -17.89
N ALA A 192 8.47 10.15 -17.41
CA ALA A 192 9.16 9.04 -16.77
C ALA A 192 10.13 8.34 -17.73
N HIS A 193 9.76 8.18 -19.00
CA HIS A 193 10.66 7.66 -20.03
C HIS A 193 11.95 8.50 -20.20
N ARG A 194 11.87 9.82 -20.00
CA ARG A 194 13.05 10.70 -20.05
C ARG A 194 13.80 10.69 -18.72
N LEU A 195 13.10 10.71 -17.59
CA LEU A 195 13.69 10.88 -16.27
C LEU A 195 14.41 9.62 -15.79
N PHE A 196 13.77 8.45 -15.84
CA PHE A 196 14.27 7.23 -15.20
C PHE A 196 15.69 6.83 -15.61
N PRO A 197 16.09 6.90 -16.90
CA PRO A 197 17.47 6.60 -17.31
C PRO A 197 18.53 7.54 -16.73
N GLN A 198 18.14 8.72 -16.22
CA GLN A 198 19.04 9.73 -15.67
C GLN A 198 19.17 9.64 -14.15
N LEU A 199 18.35 8.82 -13.49
CA LEU A 199 18.33 8.72 -12.03
C LEU A 199 19.48 7.83 -11.53
N ALA A 200 20.24 8.34 -10.56
CA ALA A 200 21.19 7.55 -9.78
C ALA A 200 20.48 6.95 -8.56
N LEU A 201 19.93 5.75 -8.73
CA LEU A 201 19.15 5.05 -7.70
C LEU A 201 19.98 3.95 -7.00
N PRO A 202 19.69 3.61 -5.74
CA PRO A 202 20.31 2.46 -5.09
C PRO A 202 19.96 1.16 -5.83
N SER A 203 20.86 0.18 -5.76
CA SER A 203 20.60 -1.15 -6.29
C SER A 203 19.52 -1.85 -5.46
N VAL A 204 18.38 -2.14 -6.08
CA VAL A 204 17.26 -2.84 -5.45
C VAL A 204 17.38 -4.35 -5.61
N ALA A 205 17.07 -5.09 -4.54
CA ALA A 205 17.06 -6.55 -4.54
C ALA A 205 15.76 -7.13 -5.12
N LEU A 206 14.65 -6.40 -4.97
CA LEU A 206 13.31 -6.77 -5.44
C LEU A 206 12.50 -5.50 -5.72
N TRP A 207 11.87 -5.44 -6.90
CA TRP A 207 10.83 -4.45 -7.21
C TRP A 207 9.45 -4.98 -6.86
N LEU A 208 8.63 -4.14 -6.22
CA LEU A 208 7.23 -4.38 -5.88
C LEU A 208 6.30 -3.43 -6.60
N GLU A 209 5.37 -4.00 -7.35
CA GLU A 209 4.26 -3.29 -7.95
C GLU A 209 2.98 -3.57 -7.16
N GLU A 210 2.14 -2.56 -6.95
CA GLU A 210 0.99 -2.58 -6.02
C GLU A 210 -0.28 -3.18 -6.59
N THR A 211 -0.26 -3.56 -7.86
CA THR A 211 -1.35 -4.29 -8.50
C THR A 211 -1.14 -5.80 -8.34
N GLY A 212 -1.73 -6.40 -7.31
CA GLY A 212 -1.93 -7.85 -7.20
C GLY A 212 -3.33 -8.26 -7.65
N TYR A 213 -3.63 -9.57 -7.65
CA TYR A 213 -4.92 -10.03 -8.15
C TYR A 213 -5.46 -11.24 -7.40
N PHE A 214 -6.75 -11.23 -7.09
CA PHE A 214 -7.51 -12.37 -6.60
C PHE A 214 -8.49 -12.86 -7.67
N GLU A 215 -8.53 -14.18 -7.86
CA GLU A 215 -9.50 -14.83 -8.74
C GLU A 215 -10.90 -14.83 -8.12
N SER A 216 -11.91 -15.11 -8.94
CA SER A 216 -13.31 -15.20 -8.47
C SER A 216 -13.58 -16.34 -7.49
N ASP A 217 -12.72 -17.37 -7.48
CA ASP A 217 -12.76 -18.47 -6.49
C ASP A 217 -12.00 -18.15 -5.18
N GLY A 218 -11.42 -16.94 -5.08
CA GLY A 218 -10.67 -16.48 -3.92
C GLY A 218 -9.18 -16.83 -3.94
N THR A 219 -8.71 -17.60 -4.94
CA THR A 219 -7.29 -17.90 -5.16
C THR A 219 -6.51 -16.61 -5.38
N GLN A 220 -5.37 -16.48 -4.72
CA GLN A 220 -4.48 -15.36 -4.94
C GLN A 220 -3.50 -15.64 -6.08
N ARG A 221 -3.39 -14.69 -7.00
CA ARG A 221 -2.40 -14.70 -8.08
C ARG A 221 -1.21 -13.82 -7.71
N LEU A 222 -0.03 -14.40 -7.58
CA LEU A 222 1.24 -13.68 -7.45
C LEU A 222 1.91 -13.60 -8.82
N LEU A 223 2.28 -12.40 -9.26
CA LEU A 223 3.06 -12.21 -10.49
C LEU A 223 4.51 -12.03 -10.10
N ALA A 224 5.36 -13.03 -10.36
CA ALA A 224 6.73 -13.05 -9.86
C ALA A 224 7.68 -13.38 -11.00
N ARG A 225 8.62 -12.48 -11.31
CA ARG A 225 9.52 -12.60 -12.47
C ARG A 225 10.97 -12.55 -12.02
N ARG A 226 11.78 -13.49 -12.50
CA ARG A 226 13.23 -13.60 -12.20
C ARG A 226 13.56 -13.71 -10.70
N ILE A 227 12.73 -14.36 -9.90
CA ILE A 227 12.98 -14.56 -8.46
C ILE A 227 14.16 -15.55 -8.26
N PRO A 228 15.31 -15.11 -7.73
CA PRO A 228 16.47 -15.99 -7.49
C PRO A 228 16.23 -16.90 -6.29
N ALA A 229 17.05 -17.95 -6.15
CA ALA A 229 16.96 -18.91 -5.04
C ALA A 229 16.90 -18.23 -3.65
N ARG A 230 17.70 -17.19 -3.44
CA ARG A 230 17.76 -16.42 -2.18
C ARG A 230 16.44 -15.70 -1.82
N LEU A 231 15.56 -15.41 -2.79
CA LEU A 231 14.27 -14.74 -2.55
C LEU A 231 13.09 -15.71 -2.64
N ARG A 232 13.31 -17.03 -2.75
CA ARG A 232 12.20 -18.00 -2.81
C ARG A 232 11.43 -18.08 -1.50
N SER A 233 12.07 -17.79 -0.38
CA SER A 233 11.42 -17.74 0.93
C SER A 233 10.35 -16.65 0.99
N VAL A 234 10.51 -15.54 0.24
CA VAL A 234 9.48 -14.50 0.08
C VAL A 234 8.18 -15.12 -0.43
N LEU A 235 8.23 -15.87 -1.54
CA LEU A 235 7.04 -16.50 -2.12
C LEU A 235 6.43 -17.57 -1.21
N ALA A 236 7.27 -18.34 -0.51
CA ALA A 236 6.81 -19.35 0.44
C ALA A 236 6.07 -18.69 1.62
N HIS A 237 6.60 -17.60 2.17
CA HIS A 237 5.97 -16.90 3.28
C HIS A 237 4.70 -16.17 2.86
N LEU A 238 4.64 -15.59 1.65
CA LEU A 238 3.39 -15.06 1.11
C LEU A 238 2.29 -16.12 0.98
N THR A 239 2.67 -17.34 0.60
CA THR A 239 1.77 -18.49 0.52
C THR A 239 1.29 -18.94 1.90
N GLU A 240 2.17 -18.92 2.90
CA GLU A 240 1.82 -19.19 4.30
C GLU A 240 0.82 -18.17 4.84
N VAL A 241 1.08 -16.87 4.64
CA VAL A 241 0.19 -15.78 5.08
C VAL A 241 -1.20 -15.91 4.43
N ALA A 242 -1.26 -16.22 3.13
CA ALA A 242 -2.54 -16.49 2.45
C ALA A 242 -3.23 -17.76 2.97
N GLY A 243 -2.46 -18.79 3.32
CA GLY A 243 -2.97 -20.04 3.91
C GLY A 243 -3.66 -19.85 5.26
N HIS A 244 -3.26 -18.85 6.06
CA HIS A 244 -3.98 -18.49 7.29
C HIS A 244 -5.41 -17.99 7.04
N GLU A 245 -5.69 -17.47 5.85
CA GLU A 245 -7.03 -17.09 5.41
C GLU A 245 -7.68 -18.17 4.51
N ALA A 246 -7.13 -19.39 4.52
CA ALA A 246 -7.56 -20.52 3.70
C ALA A 246 -7.62 -20.22 2.19
N ARG A 247 -6.71 -19.38 1.69
CA ARG A 247 -6.59 -19.04 0.26
C ARG A 247 -5.50 -19.87 -0.41
N GLU A 248 -5.81 -20.42 -1.58
CA GLU A 248 -4.82 -21.00 -2.49
C GLU A 248 -3.97 -19.87 -3.11
N VAL A 249 -2.69 -20.15 -3.40
CA VAL A 249 -1.80 -19.23 -4.10
C VAL A 249 -1.29 -19.85 -5.40
N ARG A 250 -1.38 -19.08 -6.49
CA ARG A 250 -0.80 -19.42 -7.79
C ARG A 250 0.24 -18.38 -8.18
N VAL A 251 1.45 -18.85 -8.47
CA VAL A 251 2.56 -18.00 -8.91
C VAL A 251 2.68 -18.06 -10.43
N HIS A 252 2.68 -16.89 -11.07
CA HIS A 252 2.84 -16.75 -12.52
C HIS A 252 4.15 -16.04 -12.85
N ASP A 253 4.97 -16.65 -13.71
CA ASP A 253 6.25 -16.09 -14.15
C ASP A 253 6.07 -15.08 -15.29
N ARG A 254 5.59 -13.87 -14.94
CA ARG A 254 5.34 -12.76 -15.85
C ARG A 254 5.21 -11.44 -15.09
N TYR A 255 5.33 -10.33 -15.80
CA TYR A 255 4.97 -9.01 -15.30
C TYR A 255 3.45 -8.82 -15.27
N LEU A 256 2.98 -7.79 -14.56
CA LEU A 256 1.62 -7.27 -14.73
C LEU A 256 1.38 -6.84 -16.18
N ASN A 257 0.14 -7.00 -16.65
CA ASN A 257 -0.24 -6.42 -17.93
C ASN A 257 -0.27 -4.89 -17.78
N LYS A 258 0.25 -4.19 -18.77
CA LYS A 258 0.24 -2.72 -18.84
C LYS A 258 -0.67 -2.28 -19.97
N ALA A 259 -1.43 -1.19 -19.75
CA ALA A 259 -2.36 -0.64 -20.75
C ALA A 259 -1.67 -0.41 -22.11
N PHE A 260 -0.45 0.13 -22.06
CA PHE A 260 0.37 0.39 -23.25
C PHE A 260 1.33 -0.77 -23.62
N GLY A 261 1.24 -1.91 -22.94
CA GLY A 261 2.15 -3.05 -23.11
C GLY A 261 3.47 -2.90 -22.35
N ALA A 262 4.08 -4.04 -21.98
CA ALA A 262 5.25 -4.05 -21.09
C ALA A 262 6.47 -3.31 -21.67
N SER A 263 6.64 -3.28 -23.00
CA SER A 263 7.72 -2.57 -23.70
C SER A 263 7.57 -1.05 -23.69
N ASN A 264 6.39 -0.53 -23.36
CA ASN A 264 6.11 0.90 -23.29
C ASN A 264 5.87 1.38 -21.86
N CYS A 265 6.09 0.52 -20.86
CA CYS A 265 6.05 0.92 -19.47
C CYS A 265 7.45 1.35 -19.01
N PRO A 266 7.67 2.62 -18.64
CA PRO A 266 8.99 3.10 -18.22
C PRO A 266 9.48 2.42 -16.94
N PHE A 267 8.58 1.99 -16.05
CA PHE A 267 8.95 1.20 -14.88
C PHE A 267 9.60 -0.13 -15.28
N LEU A 268 8.92 -0.92 -16.11
CA LEU A 268 9.43 -2.23 -16.52
C LEU A 268 10.70 -2.12 -17.38
N THR A 269 10.75 -1.12 -18.26
CA THR A 269 11.85 -0.94 -19.23
C THR A 269 13.09 -0.25 -18.66
N HIS A 270 12.92 0.77 -17.81
CA HIS A 270 14.04 1.58 -17.32
C HIS A 270 14.44 1.29 -15.87
N LEU A 271 13.52 0.83 -15.01
CA LEU A 271 13.79 0.60 -13.59
C LEU A 271 13.94 -0.87 -13.23
N VAL A 272 13.02 -1.73 -13.70
CA VAL A 272 13.06 -3.16 -13.39
C VAL A 272 14.21 -3.84 -14.13
N GLY A 273 14.20 -3.77 -15.48
CA GLY A 273 15.22 -4.42 -16.31
C GLY A 273 15.35 -5.91 -15.98
N GLU A 274 16.51 -6.31 -15.44
CA GLU A 274 16.79 -7.69 -15.05
C GLU A 274 16.58 -8.01 -13.56
N THR A 275 16.22 -7.00 -12.78
CA THR A 275 16.00 -7.12 -11.34
C THR A 275 14.79 -8.01 -11.04
N PRO A 276 14.81 -8.79 -9.94
CA PRO A 276 13.65 -9.54 -9.49
C PRO A 276 12.42 -8.62 -9.31
N TYR A 277 11.26 -9.14 -9.69
CA TYR A 277 9.99 -8.41 -9.68
C TYR A 277 8.89 -9.25 -9.04
N LEU A 278 8.05 -8.60 -8.25
CA LEU A 278 6.86 -9.19 -7.66
C LEU A 278 5.70 -8.17 -7.65
N ALA A 279 4.52 -8.58 -8.09
CA ALA A 279 3.29 -7.81 -7.97
C ALA A 279 2.35 -8.46 -6.96
N ILE A 280 1.96 -7.67 -5.94
CA ILE A 280 0.99 -8.05 -4.89
C ILE A 280 0.14 -6.84 -4.52
N GLY A 281 -1.12 -7.09 -4.15
CA GLY A 281 -2.10 -6.05 -3.92
C GLY A 281 -3.54 -6.55 -3.91
N PRO A 282 -4.50 -5.65 -3.64
CA PRO A 282 -5.84 -6.02 -3.19
C PRO A 282 -6.87 -6.26 -4.30
N ASN A 283 -6.52 -6.02 -5.57
CA ASN A 283 -7.47 -6.09 -6.69
C ASN A 283 -8.01 -7.50 -6.92
N ASP A 284 -9.20 -7.59 -7.52
CA ASP A 284 -9.80 -8.85 -7.96
C ASP A 284 -10.37 -8.75 -9.37
N THR A 285 -10.92 -9.86 -9.85
CA THR A 285 -11.59 -9.94 -11.17
C THR A 285 -12.74 -8.95 -11.37
N GLN A 286 -13.26 -8.34 -10.29
CA GLN A 286 -14.38 -7.39 -10.33
C GLN A 286 -13.94 -5.93 -10.14
N THR A 287 -12.63 -5.66 -9.99
CA THR A 287 -12.12 -4.30 -9.78
C THR A 287 -12.53 -3.33 -10.89
N ARG A 288 -12.58 -3.78 -12.15
CA ARG A 288 -12.92 -2.94 -13.33
C ARG A 288 -12.04 -1.69 -13.46
N ILE A 289 -10.73 -1.86 -13.39
CA ILE A 289 -9.75 -0.80 -13.71
C ILE A 289 -10.12 -0.12 -15.04
N HIS A 290 -10.07 1.21 -15.06
CA HIS A 290 -10.46 2.09 -16.18
C HIS A 290 -11.94 2.04 -16.58
N GLY A 291 -12.76 1.18 -15.98
CA GLY A 291 -14.17 1.00 -16.31
C GLY A 291 -15.14 1.65 -15.30
N PRO A 292 -16.44 1.71 -15.64
CA PRO A 292 -17.48 2.14 -14.71
C PRO A 292 -17.64 1.21 -13.50
N ASP A 293 -17.97 1.81 -12.37
CA ASP A 293 -18.03 1.14 -11.06
C ASP A 293 -16.71 0.46 -10.67
N GLU A 294 -15.59 1.08 -11.04
CA GLU A 294 -14.28 0.70 -10.52
C GLU A 294 -14.32 0.58 -9.00
N SER A 295 -13.75 -0.48 -8.46
CA SER A 295 -13.89 -0.81 -7.04
C SER A 295 -12.78 -1.69 -6.48
N LEU A 296 -12.59 -1.67 -5.16
CA LEU A 296 -11.74 -2.60 -4.43
C LEU A 296 -12.54 -3.47 -3.47
N PRO A 297 -12.26 -4.79 -3.38
CA PRO A 297 -12.79 -5.64 -2.34
C PRO A 297 -12.19 -5.29 -0.98
N LEU A 298 -13.02 -5.18 0.05
CA LEU A 298 -12.56 -4.80 1.40
C LEU A 298 -11.94 -5.96 2.17
N ASP A 299 -12.28 -7.21 1.83
CA ASP A 299 -11.80 -8.42 2.50
C ASP A 299 -10.36 -8.80 2.12
N THR A 300 -9.83 -8.29 1.02
CA THR A 300 -8.43 -8.54 0.59
C THR A 300 -7.42 -7.56 1.18
N LEU A 301 -7.89 -6.45 1.79
CA LEU A 301 -7.02 -5.37 2.25
C LEU A 301 -6.07 -5.83 3.36
N LYS A 302 -6.59 -6.59 4.34
CA LYS A 302 -5.77 -7.08 5.46
C LYS A 302 -4.65 -7.98 4.96
N LEU A 303 -5.00 -9.01 4.20
CA LEU A 303 -4.04 -9.94 3.61
C LEU A 303 -2.99 -9.20 2.78
N SER A 304 -3.41 -8.24 1.96
CA SER A 304 -2.49 -7.46 1.12
C SER A 304 -1.52 -6.61 1.95
N ALA A 305 -1.98 -6.02 3.05
CA ALA A 305 -1.13 -5.26 3.97
C ALA A 305 -0.13 -6.16 4.71
N ASP A 306 -0.61 -7.31 5.22
CA ASP A 306 0.23 -8.29 5.91
C ASP A 306 1.31 -8.85 4.97
N GLN A 307 0.94 -9.16 3.74
CA GLN A 307 1.87 -9.64 2.72
C GLN A 307 2.89 -8.59 2.32
N PHE A 308 2.48 -7.34 2.18
CA PHE A 308 3.43 -6.25 1.94
C PHE A 308 4.48 -6.20 3.06
N MET A 309 4.07 -6.23 4.32
CA MET A 309 5.01 -6.25 5.46
C MET A 309 5.87 -7.53 5.49
N ALA A 310 5.29 -8.67 5.15
CA ALA A 310 5.98 -9.95 5.04
C ALA A 310 7.11 -9.91 4.00
N VAL A 311 6.89 -9.29 2.82
CA VAL A 311 7.95 -9.10 1.83
C VAL A 311 9.10 -8.28 2.40
N LEU A 312 8.80 -7.16 3.05
CA LEU A 312 9.85 -6.26 3.57
C LEU A 312 10.71 -6.97 4.61
N ASN A 313 10.07 -7.68 5.55
CA ASN A 313 10.76 -8.44 6.57
C ASN A 313 11.61 -9.57 5.98
N GLU A 314 11.09 -10.29 4.98
CA GLU A 314 11.81 -11.42 4.40
C GLU A 314 12.99 -10.97 3.54
N VAL A 315 12.83 -9.93 2.70
CA VAL A 315 13.93 -9.40 1.89
C VAL A 315 15.09 -8.89 2.75
N ALA A 316 14.81 -8.36 3.94
CA ALA A 316 15.83 -7.97 4.90
C ALA A 316 16.58 -9.15 5.54
N ARG A 317 15.97 -10.34 5.61
CA ARG A 317 16.61 -11.57 6.10
C ARG A 317 17.41 -12.29 5.03
N CYS A 318 17.14 -12.04 3.75
CA CYS A 318 17.83 -12.67 2.62
C CYS A 318 19.22 -12.09 2.30
N THR A 319 19.75 -11.16 3.11
CA THR A 319 21.07 -10.51 2.92
C THR A 319 22.18 -11.12 3.74
#